data_AF-A0A2R7SV49-F1
#
_entry.id   AF-A0A2R7SV49-F1
#
_cell.length_a   1.000
_cell.length_b   1.000
_cell.length_c   1.000
_cell.angle_alpha   90.00
_cell.angle_beta   90.00
_cell.angle_gamma   90.00
#
_symmetry.space_group_name_H-M   'P 1'
#
loop_
_entity.id
_entity.type
_entity.pdbx_description
1 polymer ?
#
loop_
_entity_poly.entity_id
_entity_poly.type
_entity_poly.pdbx_seq_one_letter_code
_entity_poly.pdbx_strand_id
1 'polypeptide(L)'
;NASCADLAGYAIYVWHCDAQGRYSMYSSGATAENYLRGVQSTGSDGTASFTTVYPGCYPGRMPHIHFEIYRNANTASSWSNKLKTSQLAFPTDVSSAVYATSGYGNSAANASAISFTSDSVFRDGVTLQLATLTGSVSAGYVARLTVGISA
;
A
#
# COMPACT_ATOMS: atom_id res chain seq x y z
N ASN A 1 -1.85 24.30 2.74
CA ASN A 1 -1.02 25.18 3.60
C ASN A 1 0.35 25.35 2.94
N ALA A 2 0.85 26.57 2.77
CA ALA A 2 2.12 26.87 2.10
C ALA A 2 3.39 26.42 2.87
N SER A 3 3.23 25.81 4.05
CA SER A 3 4.34 25.46 4.96
C SER A 3 4.62 23.96 5.11
N CYS A 4 4.10 23.09 4.24
CA CYS A 4 4.26 21.62 4.35
C CYS A 4 3.95 21.07 5.77
N ALA A 5 2.95 21.63 6.43
CA ALA A 5 2.59 21.27 7.80
C ALA A 5 1.95 19.87 7.89
N ASP A 6 2.14 19.22 9.03
CA ASP A 6 1.50 17.95 9.37
C ASP A 6 -0.03 18.08 9.30
N LEU A 7 -0.66 17.08 8.68
CA LEU A 7 -2.10 17.05 8.45
C LEU A 7 -2.79 16.18 9.48
N ALA A 8 -3.13 16.73 10.64
CA ALA A 8 -3.83 16.02 11.71
C ALA A 8 -5.32 15.78 11.40
N GLY A 9 -5.85 14.61 11.79
CA GLY A 9 -7.27 14.25 11.66
C GLY A 9 -7.73 13.84 10.24
N TYR A 10 -6.83 13.86 9.25
CA TYR A 10 -7.10 13.36 7.91
C TYR A 10 -7.28 11.84 7.96
N ALA A 11 -8.19 11.31 7.16
CA ALA A 11 -8.41 9.87 7.11
C ALA A 11 -7.64 9.25 5.93
N ILE A 12 -6.88 8.21 6.23
CA ILE A 12 -6.14 7.41 5.26
C ILE A 12 -6.87 6.08 5.13
N TYR A 13 -7.36 5.77 3.95
CA TYR A 13 -7.89 4.45 3.63
C TYR A 13 -6.81 3.66 2.90
N VAL A 14 -6.53 2.43 3.33
CA VAL A 14 -5.58 1.53 2.66
C VAL A 14 -6.26 0.24 2.23
N TRP A 15 -5.82 -0.32 1.11
CA TRP A 15 -6.19 -1.67 0.70
C TRP A 15 -5.10 -2.34 -0.13
N HIS A 16 -5.00 -3.66 -0.05
CA HIS A 16 -4.06 -4.44 -0.86
C HIS A 16 -4.49 -5.89 -1.01
N CYS A 17 -3.77 -6.64 -1.84
CA CYS A 17 -3.97 -8.08 -2.00
C CYS A 17 -3.39 -8.88 -0.84
N ASP A 18 -3.89 -10.09 -0.64
CA ASP A 18 -3.31 -11.08 0.26
C ASP A 18 -1.96 -11.61 -0.26
N ALA A 19 -1.32 -12.50 0.51
CA ALA A 19 -0.04 -13.10 0.16
C ALA A 19 -0.08 -13.90 -1.16
N GLN A 20 -1.25 -14.29 -1.64
CA GLN A 20 -1.46 -15.02 -2.91
C GLN A 20 -1.79 -14.08 -4.08
N GLY A 21 -1.86 -12.76 -3.85
CA GLY A 21 -2.21 -11.78 -4.87
C GLY A 21 -3.71 -11.63 -5.10
N ARG A 22 -4.57 -12.09 -4.18
CA ARG A 22 -6.04 -11.96 -4.27
C ARG A 22 -6.51 -10.73 -3.51
N TYR A 23 -7.49 -10.02 -4.04
CA TYR A 23 -8.16 -8.93 -3.34
C TYR A 23 -9.50 -9.39 -2.78
N SER A 24 -9.74 -9.08 -1.51
CA SER A 24 -11.09 -9.09 -0.94
C SER A 24 -12.01 -8.22 -1.79
N MET A 25 -13.30 -8.54 -1.87
CA MET A 25 -14.32 -7.88 -2.70
C MET A 25 -14.20 -8.06 -4.22
N TYR A 26 -13.03 -8.48 -4.75
CA TYR A 26 -12.80 -8.54 -6.20
C TYR A 26 -12.46 -9.93 -6.73
N SER A 27 -11.59 -10.67 -6.03
CA SER A 27 -11.14 -11.98 -6.49
C SER A 27 -12.24 -13.03 -6.31
N SER A 28 -12.36 -13.94 -7.27
CA SER A 28 -13.26 -15.10 -7.16
C SER A 28 -12.95 -15.87 -5.86
N GLY A 29 -14.00 -16.21 -5.11
CA GLY A 29 -13.88 -16.83 -3.79
C GLY A 29 -13.54 -15.87 -2.64
N ALA A 30 -13.43 -14.57 -2.89
CA ALA A 30 -13.19 -13.54 -1.86
C ALA A 30 -14.11 -12.31 -2.01
N THR A 31 -15.15 -12.37 -2.84
CA THR A 31 -16.04 -11.23 -3.14
C THR A 31 -16.90 -10.79 -1.95
N ALA A 32 -17.18 -11.69 -1.01
CA ALA A 32 -17.90 -11.37 0.23
C ALA A 32 -16.98 -10.93 1.38
N GLU A 33 -15.67 -10.94 1.17
CA GLU A 33 -14.67 -10.62 2.20
C GLU A 33 -14.33 -9.13 2.20
N ASN A 34 -13.80 -8.65 3.33
CA ASN A 34 -13.29 -7.28 3.46
C ASN A 34 -11.86 -7.19 4.05
N TYR A 35 -11.13 -8.30 4.14
CA TYR A 35 -9.78 -8.33 4.72
C TYR A 35 -8.83 -7.36 4.02
N LEU A 36 -7.77 -6.96 4.74
CA LEU A 36 -6.66 -6.11 4.23
C LEU A 36 -7.15 -4.77 3.68
N ARG A 37 -8.17 -4.22 4.33
CA ARG A 37 -8.76 -2.91 4.10
C ARG A 37 -8.92 -2.21 5.45
N GLY A 38 -8.60 -0.93 5.53
CA GLY A 38 -8.71 -0.21 6.80
C GLY A 38 -8.61 1.30 6.65
N VAL A 39 -9.25 2.02 7.57
CA VAL A 39 -9.19 3.48 7.66
C VAL A 39 -8.56 3.87 8.99
N GLN A 40 -7.61 4.80 8.96
CA GLN A 40 -7.04 5.41 10.16
C GLN A 40 -7.01 6.92 10.01
N SER A 41 -7.28 7.63 11.11
CA SER A 41 -7.06 9.07 11.18
C SER A 41 -5.60 9.34 11.53
N THR A 42 -5.01 10.35 10.90
CA THR A 42 -3.68 10.85 11.23
C THR A 42 -3.65 11.49 12.62
N GLY A 43 -2.58 11.24 13.36
CA GLY A 43 -2.29 11.89 14.64
C GLY A 43 -1.93 13.37 14.49
N SER A 44 -1.59 14.02 15.60
CA SER A 44 -1.15 15.43 15.61
C SER A 44 0.14 15.68 14.81
N ASP A 45 0.94 14.64 14.61
CA ASP A 45 2.17 14.61 13.81
C ASP A 45 1.91 14.21 12.34
N GLY A 46 0.64 14.11 11.93
CA GLY A 46 0.27 13.73 10.56
C GLY A 46 0.45 12.23 10.26
N THR A 47 0.85 11.40 11.22
CA THR A 47 1.09 9.98 10.99
C THR A 47 -0.20 9.15 11.13
N ALA A 48 -0.46 8.27 10.15
CA ALA A 48 -1.41 7.16 10.29
C ALA A 48 -0.64 5.83 10.26
N SER A 49 -0.95 4.92 11.19
CA SER A 49 -0.26 3.62 11.32
C SER A 49 -1.20 2.46 11.07
N PHE A 50 -0.73 1.47 10.32
CA PHE A 50 -1.45 0.24 10.02
C PHE A 50 -0.57 -0.96 10.34
N THR A 51 -1.17 -2.01 10.89
CA THR A 51 -0.53 -3.33 11.00
C THR A 51 -1.19 -4.25 9.98
N THR A 52 -0.40 -4.78 9.06
CA THR A 52 -0.89 -5.66 8.00
C THR A 52 0.21 -6.65 7.57
N VAL A 53 -0.15 -7.60 6.73
CA VAL A 53 0.81 -8.50 6.06
C VAL A 53 1.48 -7.80 4.88
N TYR A 54 2.67 -8.25 4.49
CA TYR A 54 3.28 -7.80 3.25
C TYR A 54 2.40 -8.22 2.05
N PRO A 55 2.17 -7.37 1.04
CA PRO A 55 1.30 -7.72 -0.08
C PRO A 55 1.92 -8.79 -0.97
N GLY A 56 1.10 -9.70 -1.50
CA GLY A 56 1.52 -10.61 -2.56
C GLY A 56 1.79 -9.87 -3.88
N CYS A 57 2.29 -10.60 -4.87
CA CYS A 57 2.48 -10.11 -6.22
C CYS A 57 1.53 -10.87 -7.15
N TYR A 58 0.62 -10.16 -7.81
CA TYR A 58 -0.23 -10.71 -8.87
C TYR A 58 0.35 -10.34 -10.25
N PRO A 59 -0.01 -11.07 -11.33
CA PRO A 59 0.57 -10.84 -12.64
C PRO A 59 0.37 -9.40 -13.15
N GLY A 60 1.42 -8.81 -13.72
CA GLY A 60 1.37 -7.52 -14.40
C GLY A 60 1.52 -6.28 -13.53
N ARG A 61 1.71 -6.42 -12.20
CA ARG A 61 1.92 -5.30 -11.28
C ARG A 61 3.00 -5.61 -10.24
N MET A 62 3.85 -4.63 -9.94
CA MET A 62 4.78 -4.67 -8.80
C MET A 62 4.00 -4.76 -7.48
N PRO A 63 4.56 -5.34 -6.40
CA PRO A 63 3.89 -5.37 -5.09
C PRO A 63 3.56 -3.97 -4.58
N HIS A 64 2.33 -3.76 -4.09
CA HIS A 64 1.89 -2.45 -3.64
C HIS A 64 0.79 -2.50 -2.57
N ILE A 65 0.70 -1.40 -1.81
CA ILE A 65 -0.46 -1.07 -0.99
C ILE A 65 -1.09 0.19 -1.54
N HIS A 66 -2.37 0.16 -1.88
CA HIS A 66 -3.06 1.36 -2.29
C HIS A 66 -3.43 2.22 -1.08
N PHE A 67 -3.52 3.53 -1.31
CA PHE A 67 -4.11 4.42 -0.34
C PHE A 67 -4.91 5.55 -0.96
N GLU A 68 -5.89 6.02 -0.21
CA GLU A 68 -6.67 7.23 -0.46
C GLU A 68 -6.62 8.15 0.75
N ILE A 69 -6.62 9.46 0.48
CA ILE A 69 -6.58 10.49 1.50
C ILE A 69 -7.89 11.26 1.49
N TYR A 70 -8.48 11.42 2.67
CA TYR A 70 -9.72 12.12 2.90
C TYR A 70 -9.52 13.21 3.95
N ARG A 71 -10.35 14.25 3.92
CA ARG A 71 -10.25 15.37 4.87
C ARG A 71 -10.46 14.93 6.32
N ASN A 72 -11.30 13.92 6.54
CA ASN A 72 -11.52 13.26 7.84
C ASN A 72 -12.30 11.94 7.67
N ALA A 73 -12.47 11.19 8.76
CA ALA A 73 -13.14 9.89 8.76
C ALA A 73 -14.59 9.94 8.22
N ASN A 74 -15.35 11.01 8.51
CA ASN A 74 -16.71 11.16 8.00
C ASN A 74 -16.72 11.25 6.47
N THR A 75 -15.79 12.01 5.89
CA THR A 75 -15.67 12.14 4.42
C THR A 75 -15.22 10.84 3.74
N ALA A 76 -14.49 9.97 4.45
CA ALA A 76 -14.04 8.67 3.94
C ALA A 76 -15.17 7.63 3.76
N SER A 77 -16.41 7.98 4.09
CA SER A 77 -17.61 7.16 3.81
C SER A 77 -18.02 7.13 2.33
N SER A 78 -17.48 8.02 1.49
CA SER A 78 -17.74 8.04 0.04
C SER A 78 -16.46 8.28 -0.75
N TRP A 79 -16.20 7.39 -1.73
CA TRP A 79 -15.03 7.44 -2.61
C TRP A 79 -14.93 8.75 -3.43
N SER A 80 -16.04 9.47 -3.62
CA SER A 80 -16.07 10.75 -4.34
C SER A 80 -15.39 11.89 -3.56
N ASN A 81 -15.22 11.74 -2.25
CA ASN A 81 -14.67 12.76 -1.37
C ASN A 81 -13.14 12.69 -1.23
N LYS A 82 -12.49 11.71 -1.87
CA LYS A 82 -11.05 11.54 -1.79
C LYS A 82 -10.33 12.76 -2.36
N LEU A 83 -9.34 13.25 -1.63
CA LEU A 83 -8.46 14.33 -2.05
C LEU A 83 -7.35 13.82 -2.97
N LYS A 84 -6.89 12.59 -2.73
CA LYS A 84 -5.82 11.95 -3.48
C LYS A 84 -5.97 10.43 -3.43
N THR A 85 -5.62 9.78 -4.54
CA THR A 85 -5.36 8.33 -4.61
C THR A 85 -3.92 8.14 -5.05
N SER A 86 -3.24 7.17 -4.44
CA SER A 86 -1.91 6.72 -4.87
C SER A 86 -1.66 5.30 -4.34
N GLN A 87 -0.41 4.86 -4.39
CA GLN A 87 0.02 3.55 -3.97
C GLN A 87 1.45 3.61 -3.42
N LEU A 88 1.74 2.73 -2.47
CA LEU A 88 3.04 2.51 -1.87
C LEU A 88 3.72 1.34 -2.56
N ALA A 89 4.94 1.55 -3.05
CA ALA A 89 5.83 0.55 -3.62
C ALA A 89 6.85 0.07 -2.58
N PHE A 90 7.46 -1.08 -2.84
CA PHE A 90 8.46 -1.68 -1.97
C PHE A 90 9.78 -1.94 -2.69
N PRO A 91 10.93 -1.86 -2.00
CA PRO A 91 12.20 -2.31 -2.53
C PRO A 91 12.13 -3.76 -3.02
N THR A 92 12.76 -4.01 -4.18
CA THR A 92 12.70 -5.31 -4.85
C THR A 92 13.42 -6.40 -4.05
N ASP A 93 14.53 -6.06 -3.40
CA ASP A 93 15.29 -6.95 -2.50
C ASP A 93 14.47 -7.39 -1.28
N VAL A 94 13.70 -6.48 -0.67
CA VAL A 94 12.78 -6.84 0.42
C VAL A 94 11.66 -7.74 -0.09
N SER A 95 11.09 -7.43 -1.25
CA SER A 95 10.06 -8.29 -1.88
C SER A 95 10.59 -9.69 -2.15
N SER A 96 11.82 -9.81 -2.68
CA SER A 96 12.49 -11.09 -2.89
C SER A 96 12.71 -11.86 -1.59
N ALA A 97 13.13 -11.20 -0.51
CA ALA A 97 13.32 -11.83 0.79
C ALA A 97 12.01 -12.37 1.37
N VAL A 98 10.92 -11.60 1.28
CA VAL A 98 9.59 -12.02 1.74
C VAL A 98 9.07 -13.20 0.91
N TYR A 99 9.19 -13.14 -0.42
CA TYR A 99 8.67 -14.18 -1.31
C TYR A 99 9.49 -15.49 -1.30
N ALA A 100 10.66 -15.50 -0.68
CA ALA A 100 11.40 -16.71 -0.36
C ALA A 100 10.77 -17.52 0.81
N THR A 101 9.81 -16.94 1.54
CA THR A 101 9.10 -17.63 2.63
C THR A 101 7.91 -18.45 2.14
N SER A 102 7.53 -19.46 2.93
CA SER A 102 6.27 -20.19 2.73
C SER A 102 5.06 -19.28 2.95
N GLY A 103 4.07 -19.33 2.06
CA GLY A 103 2.80 -18.62 2.20
C GLY A 103 2.52 -17.57 1.12
N TYR A 104 3.53 -17.18 0.34
CA TYR A 104 3.39 -16.20 -0.74
C TYR A 104 3.06 -16.80 -2.11
N GLY A 105 2.88 -18.12 -2.19
CA GLY A 105 2.43 -18.83 -3.40
C GLY A 105 3.20 -18.42 -4.65
N ASN A 106 2.48 -18.01 -5.70
CA ASN A 106 3.07 -17.60 -6.98
C ASN A 106 3.67 -16.18 -6.99
N SER A 107 3.69 -15.47 -5.86
CA SER A 107 4.19 -14.09 -5.81
C SER A 107 5.65 -13.99 -6.24
N ALA A 108 6.50 -14.97 -5.92
CA ALA A 108 7.90 -15.00 -6.36
C ALA A 108 8.00 -15.04 -7.91
N ALA A 109 7.21 -15.90 -8.55
CA ALA A 109 7.18 -16.01 -10.01
C ALA A 109 6.65 -14.73 -10.66
N ASN A 110 5.57 -14.17 -10.15
CA ASN A 110 5.00 -12.93 -10.66
C ASN A 110 5.96 -11.75 -10.51
N ALA A 111 6.64 -11.64 -9.36
CA ALA A 111 7.64 -10.60 -9.10
C ALA A 111 8.86 -10.72 -10.02
N SER A 112 9.26 -11.95 -10.40
CA SER A 112 10.35 -12.16 -11.35
C SER A 112 9.98 -11.78 -12.80
N ALA A 113 8.69 -11.69 -13.11
CA ALA A 113 8.18 -11.39 -14.44
C ALA A 113 7.82 -9.90 -14.64
N ILE A 114 8.08 -9.05 -13.66
CA ILE A 114 7.72 -7.62 -13.69
C ILE A 114 8.87 -6.75 -13.15
N SER A 115 8.89 -5.48 -13.55
CA SER A 115 9.79 -4.45 -13.02
C SER A 115 9.01 -3.14 -12.87
N PHE A 116 9.58 -2.16 -12.16
CA PHE A 116 8.97 -0.83 -12.11
C PHE A 116 8.82 -0.19 -13.50
N THR A 117 9.72 -0.49 -14.44
CA THR A 117 9.67 0.04 -15.81
C THR A 117 8.62 -0.65 -16.70
N SER A 118 8.19 -1.87 -16.37
CA SER A 118 7.14 -2.58 -17.10
C SER A 118 5.76 -2.52 -16.42
N ASP A 119 5.69 -2.15 -15.14
CA ASP A 119 4.45 -1.91 -14.43
C ASP A 119 3.68 -0.72 -15.03
N SER A 120 2.39 -0.91 -15.32
CA SER A 120 1.58 0.10 -16.00
C SER A 120 1.35 1.40 -15.22
N VAL A 121 1.59 1.39 -13.91
CA VAL A 121 1.37 2.51 -12.99
C VAL A 121 2.68 3.09 -12.46
N PHE A 122 3.72 2.28 -12.19
CA PHE A 122 4.99 2.80 -11.67
C PHE A 122 6.00 3.21 -12.76
N ARG A 123 5.76 2.87 -14.03
CA ARG A 123 6.69 3.16 -15.14
C ARG A 123 6.94 4.64 -15.39
N ASP A 124 6.07 5.53 -14.92
CA ASP A 124 6.23 6.98 -15.04
C ASP A 124 7.00 7.60 -13.84
N GLY A 125 7.33 6.80 -12.82
CA GLY A 125 8.17 7.19 -11.70
C GLY A 125 7.71 6.60 -10.38
N VAL A 126 8.64 6.01 -9.61
CA VAL A 126 8.34 5.35 -8.32
C VAL A 126 8.88 6.10 -7.11
N THR A 127 9.77 7.09 -7.29
CA THR A 127 10.55 7.70 -6.19
C THR A 127 9.69 8.23 -5.04
N LEU A 128 8.54 8.85 -5.34
CA LEU A 128 7.61 9.41 -4.33
C LEU A 128 6.64 8.37 -3.73
N GLN A 129 6.71 7.13 -4.20
CA GLN A 129 5.86 6.01 -3.79
C GLN A 129 6.66 4.88 -3.14
N LEU A 130 7.99 4.85 -3.32
CA LEU A 130 8.86 3.83 -2.76
C LEU A 130 9.02 4.03 -1.26
N ALA A 131 8.52 3.08 -0.47
CA ALA A 131 8.67 3.12 0.97
C ALA A 131 10.12 2.83 1.40
N THR A 132 10.52 3.47 2.51
CA THR A 132 11.71 3.05 3.26
C THR A 132 11.32 1.96 4.23
N LEU A 133 12.06 0.85 4.24
CA LEU A 133 11.78 -0.31 5.09
C LEU A 133 12.92 -0.54 6.09
N THR A 134 12.53 -0.92 7.30
CA THR A 134 13.42 -1.43 8.35
C THR A 134 12.85 -2.73 8.91
N GLY A 135 13.70 -3.56 9.50
CA GLY A 135 13.31 -4.87 10.04
C GLY A 135 13.74 -6.03 9.15
N SER A 136 13.09 -7.17 9.30
CA SER A 136 13.43 -8.41 8.61
C SER A 136 12.22 -9.32 8.47
N VAL A 137 12.35 -10.37 7.67
CA VAL A 137 11.32 -11.42 7.56
C VAL A 137 10.94 -12.02 8.91
N SER A 138 11.90 -12.25 9.81
CA SER A 138 11.65 -12.87 11.12
C SER A 138 11.09 -11.89 12.16
N ALA A 139 11.47 -10.61 12.10
CA ALA A 139 11.02 -9.58 13.04
C ALA A 139 9.76 -8.83 12.57
N GLY A 140 9.40 -8.97 11.30
CA GLY A 140 8.47 -8.07 10.61
C GLY A 140 9.16 -6.82 10.08
N TYR A 141 8.46 -6.12 9.19
CA TYR A 141 8.94 -4.88 8.57
C TYR A 141 8.13 -3.68 9.05
N VAL A 142 8.82 -2.55 9.21
CA VAL A 142 8.20 -1.23 9.30
C VAL A 142 8.46 -0.50 7.99
N ALA A 143 7.40 -0.24 7.22
CA ALA A 143 7.43 0.56 6.02
C ALA A 143 7.00 2.00 6.33
N ARG A 144 7.75 2.98 5.82
CA ARG A 144 7.46 4.41 5.95
C ARG A 144 7.42 5.08 4.59
N LEU A 145 6.39 5.88 4.36
CA LEU A 145 6.25 6.74 3.19
C LEU A 145 5.72 8.11 3.64
N THR A 146 6.43 9.18 3.27
CA THR A 146 5.95 10.56 3.48
C THR A 146 5.23 11.02 2.23
N VAL A 147 3.99 11.50 2.37
CA VAL A 147 3.15 11.90 1.24
C VAL A 147 2.78 13.38 1.37
N GLY A 148 3.24 14.19 0.42
CA GLY A 148 2.77 15.57 0.27
C GLY A 148 1.52 15.63 -0.59
N ILE A 149 0.53 16.43 -0.17
CA ILE A 149 -0.66 16.75 -0.98
C ILE A 149 -0.88 18.25 -1.04
N SER A 150 -1.46 18.73 -2.14
CA SER A 150 -2.09 20.05 -2.18
C SER A 150 -3.42 19.97 -1.43
N ALA A 151 -3.38 20.25 -0.12
CA ALA A 151 -4.56 20.35 0.73
C ALA A 151 -5.20 21.75 0.68
#